data_AF-A0A565CFL9-F1
#
_entry.id   AF-A0A565CFL9-F1
#
_cell.length_a   1.000
_cell.length_b   1.000
_cell.length_c   1.000
_cell.angle_alpha   90.00
_cell.angle_beta   90.00
_cell.angle_gamma   90.00
#
_symmetry.space_group_name_H-M   'P 1'
#
loop_
_entity.id
_entity.type
_entity.pdbx_description
1 polymer ?
#
loop_
_entity_poly.entity_id
_entity_poly.type
_entity_poly.pdbx_seq_one_letter_code
_entity_poly.pdbx_strand_id
1 'polypeptide(L)' 'MSWLLVRSRNGKTALVKRIAVQTTIYVLWKERNCRIHHNISLSADCIFRQIDRAIRDTLLARRFRKGCNDLLSLWSAFS' A
#
# COMPACT_ATOMS: atom_id res chain seq x y z
N MET A 1 -9.55 1.93 -9.18
CA MET A 1 -9.43 0.81 -8.21
C MET A 1 -10.06 -0.51 -8.68
N SER A 2 -10.52 -0.66 -9.93
CA SER A 2 -11.09 -1.92 -10.45
C SER A 2 -10.08 -3.07 -10.53
N TRP A 3 -8.80 -2.77 -10.70
CA TRP A 3 -7.72 -3.77 -10.80
C TRP A 3 -7.54 -4.58 -9.52
N LEU A 4 -7.87 -4.05 -8.34
CA LEU A 4 -7.80 -4.77 -7.06
C LEU A 4 -8.78 -5.96 -7.05
N LEU A 5 -9.91 -5.83 -7.73
CA LEU A 5 -10.97 -6.84 -7.82
C LEU A 5 -10.66 -7.97 -8.82
N VAL A 6 -9.74 -7.72 -9.77
CA VAL A 6 -9.37 -8.72 -10.79
C VAL A 6 -8.62 -9.89 -10.15
N ARG A 7 -9.04 -11.13 -10.42
CA ARG A 7 -8.36 -12.32 -9.87
C ARG A 7 -6.90 -12.34 -10.31
N SER A 8 -5.99 -12.33 -9.35
CA SER A 8 -4.55 -12.28 -9.65
C SER A 8 -4.04 -13.65 -10.06
N ARG A 9 -3.78 -13.84 -11.37
CA ARG A 9 -3.22 -15.08 -11.90
C ARG A 9 -1.70 -15.20 -11.68
N ASN A 10 -1.04 -14.12 -11.27
CA ASN A 10 0.39 -14.03 -10.97
C ASN A 10 0.62 -13.83 -9.45
N GLY A 11 1.56 -14.60 -8.87
CA GLY A 11 1.95 -14.48 -7.46
C GLY A 11 2.53 -13.11 -7.09
N LYS A 12 3.23 -12.44 -8.03
CA LYS A 12 3.75 -11.08 -7.84
C LYS A 12 2.63 -10.06 -7.65
N THR A 13 1.61 -10.09 -8.52
CA THR A 13 0.44 -9.20 -8.43
C THR A 13 -0.38 -9.49 -7.16
N ALA A 14 -0.49 -10.75 -6.73
CA ALA A 14 -1.15 -11.11 -5.48
C ALA A 14 -0.41 -10.56 -4.26
N LEU A 15 0.93 -10.57 -4.29
CA LEU A 15 1.76 -9.99 -3.24
C LEU A 15 1.57 -8.46 -3.15
N VAL A 16 1.58 -7.74 -4.27
CA VAL A 16 1.35 -6.28 -4.30
C VAL A 16 -0.03 -5.95 -3.72
N LYS A 17 -1.08 -6.70 -4.09
CA LYS A 17 -2.43 -6.53 -3.53
C LYS A 17 -2.48 -6.73 -2.03
N ARG A 18 -1.83 -7.78 -1.52
CA ARG A 18 -1.75 -8.06 -0.09
C ARG A 18 -1.07 -6.93 0.66
N ILE A 19 0.04 -6.41 0.13
CA ILE A 19 0.74 -5.26 0.72
C ILE A 19 -0.19 -4.05 0.74
N ALA A 20 -0.84 -3.73 -0.39
CA ALA A 20 -1.76 -2.59 -0.47
C ALA A 20 -2.90 -2.67 0.56
N VAL A 21 -3.52 -3.84 0.71
CA VAL A 21 -4.58 -4.06 1.71
C VAL A 21 -4.05 -3.92 3.12
N GLN A 22 -2.92 -4.58 3.45
CA GLN A 22 -2.31 -4.49 4.77
C GLN A 22 -1.92 -3.06 5.15
N THR A 23 -1.29 -2.33 4.23
CA THR A 23 -0.90 -0.92 4.44
C THR A 23 -2.13 -0.04 4.63
N THR A 24 -3.18 -0.22 3.82
CA THR A 24 -4.41 0.57 3.93
C THR A 24 -5.07 0.37 5.29
N ILE A 25 -5.23 -0.89 5.72
CA ILE A 25 -5.82 -1.21 7.03
C ILE A 25 -5.00 -0.60 8.16
N TYR A 26 -3.68 -0.76 8.12
CA TYR A 26 -2.79 -0.23 9.14
C TYR A 26 -2.84 1.31 9.23
N VAL A 27 -2.77 2.01 8.10
CA VAL A 27 -2.80 3.47 8.08
C VAL A 27 -4.14 4.00 8.60
N LEU A 28 -5.27 3.41 8.19
CA LEU A 28 -6.58 3.80 8.69
C LEU A 28 -6.73 3.55 10.20
N TRP A 29 -6.26 2.41 10.68
CA TRP A 29 -6.23 2.11 12.12
C TRP A 29 -5.38 3.13 12.89
N LYS A 30 -4.18 3.43 12.39
CA LYS A 30 -3.27 4.40 12.99
C LYS A 30 -3.91 5.79 13.04
N GLU A 31 -4.53 6.20 11.95
CA GLU A 31 -5.18 7.51 11.83
C GLU A 31 -6.34 7.65 12.83
N ARG A 32 -7.20 6.64 12.91
CA ARG A 32 -8.28 6.57 13.90
C ARG A 32 -7.73 6.70 15.33
N ASN A 33 -6.64 5.99 15.65
CA ASN A 33 -6.04 6.06 16.97
C ASN A 33 -5.41 7.43 17.26
N CYS A 34 -4.76 8.05 16.27
CA CYS A 34 -4.25 9.41 16.40
C CYS A 34 -5.38 10.43 16.64
N ARG A 35 -6.53 10.28 15.98
CA ARG A 35 -7.70 11.12 16.27
C ARG A 35 -8.18 10.95 17.71
N ILE A 36 -8.32 9.71 18.18
CA ILE A 36 -8.86 9.41 19.51
C ILE A 36 -7.91 9.87 20.62
N HIS A 37 -6.63 9.54 20.51
CA HIS A 37 -5.69 9.73 21.62
C HIS A 37 -4.95 11.07 21.55
N HIS A 38 -4.73 11.62 20.36
CA HIS A 38 -3.90 12.81 20.17
C HIS A 38 -4.70 14.00 19.62
N ASN A 39 -6.00 13.82 19.32
CA ASN A 39 -6.87 14.83 18.69
C ASN A 39 -6.31 15.37 17.36
N ILE A 40 -5.48 14.57 16.67
CA ILE A 40 -4.89 14.89 15.36
C ILE A 40 -5.69 14.18 14.29
N SER A 41 -6.25 14.95 13.36
CA SER A 41 -6.98 14.44 12.19
C SER A 41 -6.20 14.74 10.92
N LEU A 42 -6.00 13.72 10.09
CA LEU A 42 -5.40 13.90 8.76
C LEU A 42 -6.49 14.09 7.70
N SER A 43 -6.21 14.88 6.68
CA SER A 43 -7.07 14.96 5.49
C SER A 43 -7.01 13.64 4.71
N ALA A 44 -8.10 13.30 4.01
CA ALA A 44 -8.14 12.09 3.18
C ALA A 44 -6.97 12.05 2.17
N ASP A 45 -6.64 13.19 1.57
CA ASP A 45 -5.52 13.32 0.64
C ASP A 45 -4.15 13.02 1.29
N CYS A 46 -3.93 13.47 2.53
CA CYS A 46 -2.72 13.13 3.29
C CYS A 46 -2.64 11.62 3.57
N ILE A 47 -3.77 11.01 3.95
CA ILE A 47 -3.88 9.56 4.19
C ILE A 47 -3.57 8.78 2.91
N PHE A 48 -4.12 9.19 1.76
CA PHE A 48 -3.83 8.56 0.47
C PHE A 48 -2.36 8.64 0.11
N ARG A 49 -1.74 9.83 0.25
CA ARG A 49 -0.29 10.01 0.02
C ARG A 49 0.56 9.15 0.97
N GLN A 50 0.14 9.00 2.22
CA GLN A 50 0.84 8.16 3.19
C GLN A 50 0.74 6.68 2.84
N ILE A 51 -0.42 6.22 2.37
CA ILE A 51 -0.62 4.84 1.90
C ILE A 51 0.26 4.56 0.67
N ASP A 52 0.21 5.41 -0.37
CA ASP A 52 1.01 5.20 -1.58
C ASP A 52 2.51 5.17 -1.27
N ARG A 53 2.99 6.12 -0.47
CA ARG A 53 4.40 6.15 -0.04
C ARG A 53 4.79 4.89 0.73
N ALA A 54 4.00 4.46 1.71
CA ALA A 54 4.29 3.28 2.50
C ALA A 54 4.29 1.98 1.65
N ILE A 55 3.42 1.89 0.64
CA ILE A 55 3.44 0.77 -0.32
C ILE A 55 4.74 0.81 -1.14
N ARG A 56 5.08 1.96 -1.73
CA ARG A 56 6.32 2.13 -2.52
C ARG A 56 7.56 1.80 -1.71
N ASP A 57 7.66 2.30 -0.47
CA ASP A 57 8.77 2.03 0.43
C ASP A 57 8.89 0.52 0.75
N THR A 58 7.75 -0.14 1.01
CA THR A 58 7.72 -1.60 1.26
C THR A 58 8.16 -2.40 0.02
N LEU A 59 7.76 -1.96 -1.17
CA LEU A 59 8.15 -2.62 -2.43
C LEU A 59 9.64 -2.39 -2.73
N LEU A 60 10.15 -1.17 -2.51
CA LEU A 60 11.56 -0.82 -2.65
C LEU A 60 12.45 -1.63 -1.71
N ALA A 61 12.06 -1.75 -0.43
CA ALA A 61 12.78 -2.57 0.53
C ALA A 61 12.86 -4.06 0.13
N ARG A 62 11.86 -4.54 -0.64
CA ARG A 62 11.81 -5.92 -1.14
C ARG A 62 12.51 -6.11 -2.48
N ARG A 63 12.91 -5.04 -3.18
CA ARG A 63 13.50 -5.08 -4.53
C ARG A 63 14.71 -6.02 -4.60
N PHE A 64 15.56 -6.01 -3.58
CA PHE A 64 16.77 -6.84 -3.54
C PHE A 64 16.52 -8.34 -3.29
N ARG A 65 15.28 -8.75 -2.98
CA ARG A 65 14.92 -10.18 -2.89
C ARG A 65 14.71 -10.76 -4.28
N LYS A 66 15.24 -11.96 -4.53
CA LYS A 66 15.05 -12.68 -5.80
C LYS A 66 13.56 -12.71 -6.19
N GLY A 67 13.26 -12.31 -7.43
CA GLY A 67 11.90 -12.30 -7.99
C GLY A 67 11.05 -11.06 -7.65
N CYS A 68 11.57 -10.11 -6.86
CA CYS A 68 10.82 -8.92 -6.43
C CYS A 68 11.20 -7.61 -7.15
N ASN A 69 12.11 -7.67 -8.14
CA ASN A 69 12.61 -6.48 -8.85
C ASN A 69 11.52 -5.67 -9.57
N ASP A 70 10.50 -6.35 -10.12
CA ASP A 70 9.43 -5.74 -10.93
C ASP A 70 8.18 -5.36 -10.11
N LEU A 71 8.18 -5.53 -8.79
CA LEU A 71 6.98 -5.28 -8.00
C LEU A 71 6.61 -3.79 -7.96
N LEU A 72 7.62 -2.91 -7.93
CA LEU A 72 7.42 -1.47 -7.93
C LEU A 72 6.88 -0.99 -9.28
N SER A 73 7.40 -1.52 -10.40
CA SER A 73 6.92 -1.17 -11.73
C SER A 73 5.48 -1.63 -11.95
N LEU A 74 5.10 -2.78 -11.38
CA LEU A 74 3.70 -3.20 -11.33
C LEU A 74 2.84 -2.19 -10.57
N TRP A 75 3.26 -1.71 -9.39
CA TRP A 75 2.50 -0.71 -8.63
C TRP A 75 2.37 0.63 -9.37
N SER A 76 3.42 1.12 -10.00
CA SER A 76 3.36 2.37 -10.78
C SER A 76 2.42 2.30 -11.98
N ALA A 77 2.13 1.11 -12.51
CA ALA A 77 1.14 0.93 -13.56
C ALA A 77 -0.32 1.01 -13.04
N PHE A 78 -0.52 0.98 -11.72
CA PHE A 78 -1.83 1.00 -11.07
C PHE A 78 -2.15 2.29 -10.31
N SER A 79 -1.13 3.11 -10.03
CA SER A 79 -1.23 4.44 -9.42
C SER A 79 -1.58 5.50 -10.44
#